data_AF-A0A948FCK7-F1
#
_entry.id   AF-A0A948FCK7-F1
#
_cell.length_a   1.000
_cell.length_b   1.000
_cell.length_c   1.000
_cell.angle_alpha   90.00
_cell.angle_beta   90.00
_cell.angle_gamma   90.00
#
_symmetry.space_group_name_H-M   'P 1'
#
loop_
_entity.id
_entity.type
_entity.pdbx_description
1 polymer ?
#
loop_
_entity_poly.entity_id
_entity_poly.type
_entity_poly.pdbx_seq_one_letter_code
_entity_poly.pdbx_strand_id
1 'polypeptide(L)'
;MRKKTVKKKYSRFSIVMTSLLVCFLVGVTPGISAELAPAERCLDCHDDIWEEGMAQSFIHAPFQEQQCQACHVAAPFKRGKRLDNKQERSEIKWIARNSSPAEVHWFKFSVPEDHGTIFIEADGNLGKSVQDKVQLPSLDGLPRYDNDHQAPKISKVRVLEVERGLFVSATIGWETDEIANSTVNYGINKLNIVSPRESTLVTHHRVTLSGIKSSKTYQFQVVSEDLFGNKSTSEVFSLSTAKTFSSADEQSLAPIQDVIKIGMDTELFQSDGEYLAKITANQSVKLGLGSIPNTFRNPTYVEDVNTSEDIKHVLIYNELNLNILICYSCHRKYQESMSHPVDVYPKRGMVIPPEYTTLADGRITCMSCHQRHASNLDNRLIKASNRELCRGCHKDMA
;
A
#
# COMPACT_ATOMS: atom_id res chain seq x y z
N MET A 1 -1.66 61.96 45.37
CA MET A 1 -2.70 61.01 45.85
C MET A 1 -2.10 60.11 46.92
N ARG A 2 -2.73 60.08 48.11
CA ARG A 2 -2.28 59.41 49.34
C ARG A 2 -2.21 57.89 49.17
N LYS A 3 -1.06 57.28 49.47
CA LYS A 3 -0.95 55.87 49.85
C LYS A 3 -1.52 55.68 51.26
N LYS A 4 -2.44 54.72 51.42
CA LYS A 4 -2.81 54.18 52.74
C LYS A 4 -1.71 53.22 53.21
N THR A 5 -1.37 53.35 54.47
CA THR A 5 -0.37 52.62 55.23
C THR A 5 -1.03 51.60 56.17
N VAL A 6 -0.19 50.68 56.70
CA VAL A 6 -0.29 49.96 57.99
C VAL A 6 -1.09 48.63 57.93
N LYS A 7 -0.64 47.46 58.44
CA LYS A 7 0.11 47.07 59.68
C LYS A 7 0.85 45.72 59.41
N LYS A 8 2.13 45.55 59.80
CA LYS A 8 2.68 44.83 60.99
C LYS A 8 2.22 43.37 61.11
N LYS A 9 2.99 42.37 61.53
CA LYS A 9 4.32 42.13 62.16
C LYS A 9 4.51 40.59 62.04
N TYR A 10 5.69 39.97 62.06
CA TYR A 10 6.38 39.37 63.23
C TYR A 10 7.57 38.59 62.62
N SER A 11 8.83 39.01 62.80
CA SER A 11 9.76 38.67 63.89
C SER A 11 10.17 37.19 63.99
N ARG A 12 11.35 36.90 63.41
CA ARG A 12 12.53 36.17 63.95
C ARG A 12 12.27 34.83 64.67
N PHE A 13 12.94 33.75 64.24
CA PHE A 13 14.12 33.21 64.95
C PHE A 13 14.79 32.02 64.22
N SER A 14 16.13 32.11 64.23
CA SER A 14 17.24 31.17 64.03
C SER A 14 17.12 29.79 63.38
N ILE A 15 18.04 29.63 62.43
CA ILE A 15 18.70 28.43 61.90
C ILE A 15 19.38 27.62 63.02
N VAL A 16 19.13 26.30 63.08
CA VAL A 16 20.07 25.31 63.62
C VAL A 16 19.97 24.03 62.77
N MET A 17 21.10 23.63 62.20
CA MET A 17 21.37 22.35 61.56
C MET A 17 21.37 21.22 62.60
N THR A 18 20.78 20.07 62.32
CA THR A 18 21.25 18.77 62.87
C THR A 18 20.67 17.61 62.09
N SER A 19 21.57 16.79 61.57
CA SER A 19 21.36 15.53 60.89
C SER A 19 20.72 14.50 61.83
N LEU A 20 19.72 13.76 61.36
CA LEU A 20 19.42 12.43 61.90
C LEU A 20 18.85 11.52 60.83
N LEU A 21 19.73 10.61 60.43
CA LEU A 21 19.54 9.35 59.73
C LEU A 21 18.23 8.66 60.17
N VAL A 22 17.31 8.39 59.25
CA VAL A 22 16.29 7.34 59.44
C VAL A 22 16.41 6.37 58.29
N CYS A 23 16.74 5.14 58.68
CA CYS A 23 17.00 3.99 57.85
C CYS A 23 15.86 3.69 56.86
N PHE A 24 16.25 3.62 55.60
CA PHE A 24 15.67 2.78 54.57
C PHE A 24 15.60 1.32 55.08
N LEU A 25 14.42 0.72 55.16
CA LEU A 25 14.23 -0.74 55.06
C LEU A 25 12.82 -1.07 54.51
N VAL A 26 12.79 -1.14 53.18
CA VAL A 26 12.18 -2.17 52.32
C VAL A 26 10.92 -2.89 52.82
N GLY A 27 9.85 -2.70 52.05
CA GLY A 27 8.72 -3.63 51.93
C GLY A 27 8.05 -3.50 50.57
N VAL A 28 8.84 -3.39 49.49
CA VAL A 28 8.32 -3.45 48.12
C VAL A 28 8.71 -4.82 47.58
N THR A 29 7.70 -5.67 47.42
CA THR A 29 7.81 -6.94 46.69
C THR A 29 8.47 -6.70 45.34
N PRO A 30 9.47 -7.48 44.92
CA PRO A 30 9.95 -7.43 43.55
C PRO A 30 8.84 -8.02 42.68
N GLY A 31 7.97 -7.15 42.17
CA GLY A 31 7.29 -7.46 40.93
C GLY A 31 8.40 -7.61 39.90
N ILE A 32 8.63 -8.84 39.45
CA ILE A 32 9.52 -9.15 38.35
C ILE A 32 8.92 -8.44 37.12
N SER A 33 9.33 -7.20 36.90
CA SER A 33 9.18 -6.56 35.60
C SER A 33 10.11 -7.32 34.67
N ALA A 34 9.54 -8.09 33.74
CA ALA A 34 10.28 -8.58 32.59
C ALA A 34 10.64 -7.37 31.72
N GLU A 35 11.74 -6.71 32.09
CA GLU A 35 12.33 -5.59 31.39
C GLU A 35 12.98 -6.15 30.12
N LEU A 36 12.27 -6.07 28.99
CA LEU A 36 12.84 -6.34 27.68
C LEU A 36 14.13 -5.53 27.54
N ALA A 37 15.23 -6.24 27.30
CA ALA A 37 16.57 -5.67 27.22
C ALA A 37 16.65 -4.43 26.30
N PRO A 38 17.37 -3.36 26.70
CA PRO A 38 17.61 -2.19 25.84
C PRO A 38 18.41 -2.59 24.59
N ALA A 39 18.20 -1.84 23.49
CA ALA A 39 18.79 -2.10 22.16
C ALA A 39 20.32 -2.28 22.17
N GLU A 40 21.00 -1.68 23.14
CA GLU A 40 22.44 -1.80 23.43
C GLU A 40 22.89 -3.26 23.59
N ARG A 41 22.01 -4.16 24.08
CA ARG A 41 22.30 -5.60 24.25
C ARG A 41 22.30 -6.42 22.97
N CYS A 42 21.76 -5.88 21.86
CA CYS A 42 21.80 -6.59 20.57
C CYS A 42 23.24 -6.59 20.02
N LEU A 43 23.96 -5.48 20.20
CA LEU A 43 25.31 -5.30 19.69
C LEU A 43 26.38 -6.02 20.51
N ASP A 44 26.03 -6.52 21.71
CA ASP A 44 26.92 -7.39 22.50
C ASP A 44 27.23 -8.71 21.77
N CYS A 45 26.39 -9.11 20.79
CA CYS A 45 26.57 -10.32 19.99
C CYS A 45 26.44 -10.09 18.47
N HIS A 46 26.00 -8.91 18.04
CA HIS A 46 25.89 -8.51 16.62
C HIS A 46 26.79 -7.30 16.30
N ASP A 47 27.95 -7.23 16.98
CA ASP A 47 28.98 -6.21 16.77
C ASP A 47 29.56 -6.28 15.36
N ASP A 48 29.69 -7.47 14.79
CA ASP A 48 30.09 -7.72 13.41
C ASP A 48 29.23 -6.95 12.38
N ILE A 49 27.91 -7.06 12.52
CA ILE A 49 26.95 -6.36 11.65
C ILE A 49 27.07 -4.84 11.85
N TRP A 50 27.28 -4.41 13.09
CA TRP A 50 27.45 -3.00 13.44
C TRP A 50 28.70 -2.40 12.79
N GLU A 51 29.85 -3.06 12.96
CA GLU A 51 31.12 -2.63 12.38
C GLU A 51 31.06 -2.60 10.85
N GLU A 52 30.51 -3.65 10.21
CA GLU A 52 30.37 -3.71 8.76
C GLU A 52 29.48 -2.58 8.23
N GLY A 53 28.33 -2.35 8.86
CA GLY A 53 27.40 -1.31 8.43
C GLY A 53 27.93 0.11 8.66
N MET A 54 28.61 0.35 9.78
CA MET A 54 29.20 1.66 10.09
C MET A 54 30.44 1.98 9.26
N ALA A 55 31.09 0.98 8.68
CA ALA A 55 32.20 1.16 7.74
C ALA A 55 31.76 1.61 6.34
N GLN A 56 30.46 1.62 6.05
CA GLN A 56 29.92 1.93 4.73
C GLN A 56 29.50 3.40 4.60
N SER A 57 29.45 3.89 3.36
CA SER A 57 29.27 5.33 3.07
C SER A 57 27.84 5.85 3.26
N PHE A 58 26.82 5.03 3.00
CA PHE A 58 25.42 5.42 3.06
C PHE A 58 24.68 4.56 4.08
N ILE A 59 24.51 5.09 5.29
CA ILE A 59 23.93 4.36 6.42
C ILE A 59 22.45 4.71 6.56
N HIS A 60 21.63 3.72 6.90
CA HIS A 60 20.22 3.90 7.19
C HIS A 60 20.04 4.45 8.61
N ALA A 61 19.34 5.58 8.77
CA ALA A 61 19.25 6.28 10.05
C ALA A 61 18.79 5.40 11.24
N PRO A 62 17.77 4.53 11.14
CA PRO A 62 17.38 3.65 12.25
C PRO A 62 18.50 2.70 12.68
N PHE A 63 19.35 2.28 11.73
CA PHE A 63 20.54 1.48 12.03
C PHE A 63 21.58 2.35 12.75
N GLN A 64 21.94 3.51 12.21
CA GLN A 64 22.89 4.44 12.85
C GLN A 64 22.47 4.85 14.28
N GLU A 65 21.16 4.93 14.54
CA GLU A 65 20.57 5.26 15.84
C GLU A 65 20.37 4.05 16.76
N GLN A 66 20.87 2.86 16.38
CA GLN A 66 20.78 1.60 17.13
C GLN A 66 19.35 1.16 17.45
N GLN A 67 18.38 1.51 16.62
CA GLN A 67 16.97 1.17 16.81
C GLN A 67 16.65 -0.23 16.26
N CYS A 68 17.43 -1.24 16.63
CA CYS A 68 17.35 -2.59 16.07
C CYS A 68 15.95 -3.20 16.21
N GLN A 69 15.28 -2.99 17.35
CA GLN A 69 13.91 -3.48 17.56
C GLN A 69 12.87 -2.87 16.63
N ALA A 70 13.10 -1.67 16.07
CA ALA A 70 12.15 -1.01 15.20
C ALA A 70 11.94 -1.80 13.90
N CYS A 71 12.94 -2.58 13.48
CA CYS A 71 12.86 -3.40 12.29
C CYS A 71 12.86 -4.91 12.57
N HIS A 72 13.54 -5.38 13.61
CA HIS A 72 13.77 -6.82 13.81
C HIS A 72 12.82 -7.50 14.80
N VAL A 73 12.35 -6.83 15.85
CA VAL A 73 11.67 -7.50 16.98
C VAL A 73 10.15 -7.41 16.86
N ALA A 74 9.49 -8.56 16.93
CA ALA A 74 8.05 -8.72 16.99
C ALA A 74 7.60 -8.88 18.46
N ALA A 75 7.49 -7.77 19.21
CA ALA A 75 6.99 -7.77 20.59
C ALA A 75 5.69 -6.92 20.72
N PRO A 76 4.77 -7.25 21.66
CA PRO A 76 3.54 -6.48 21.88
C PRO A 76 3.87 -5.14 22.54
N PHE A 77 3.77 -4.05 21.79
CA PHE A 77 4.15 -2.71 22.25
C PHE A 77 3.11 -2.09 23.21
N LYS A 78 3.51 -1.79 24.46
CA LYS A 78 2.98 -0.68 25.31
C LYS A 78 4.18 -0.11 26.07
N ARG A 79 4.44 1.20 26.20
CA ARG A 79 3.58 2.40 26.23
C ARG A 79 4.46 3.64 25.97
N GLY A 80 3.95 4.68 25.30
CA GLY A 80 4.66 5.97 25.18
C GLY A 80 3.79 7.14 24.73
N LYS A 81 3.41 7.98 25.71
CA LYS A 81 2.69 9.28 25.66
C LYS A 81 1.22 9.31 25.20
N ARG A 82 0.42 9.82 26.14
CA ARG A 82 -0.98 10.24 26.02
C ARG A 82 -1.12 11.27 24.90
N LEU A 83 -1.56 10.82 23.73
CA LEU A 83 -2.31 11.66 22.80
C LEU A 83 -3.79 11.51 23.19
N ASP A 84 -4.31 12.62 23.66
CA ASP A 84 -5.71 12.99 23.67
C ASP A 84 -6.56 12.26 22.60
N ASN A 85 -7.37 11.33 23.11
CA ASN A 85 -8.65 10.87 22.57
C ASN A 85 -8.83 10.95 21.05
N LYS A 86 -8.32 9.97 20.31
CA LYS A 86 -8.89 9.57 19.02
C LYS A 86 -8.79 8.05 18.89
N GLN A 87 -9.82 7.39 19.43
CA GLN A 87 -10.34 6.08 19.06
C GLN A 87 -9.34 5.15 18.34
N GLU A 88 -8.81 4.18 19.09
CA GLU A 88 -8.12 2.99 18.57
C GLU A 88 -8.96 2.41 17.40
N ARG A 89 -8.57 2.76 16.17
CA ARG A 89 -9.16 2.21 14.96
C ARG A 89 -8.56 0.84 14.79
N SER A 90 -9.38 -0.19 14.93
CA SER A 90 -9.11 -1.51 14.39
C SER A 90 -8.53 -1.34 12.98
N GLU A 91 -7.32 -1.84 12.73
CA GLU A 91 -6.66 -1.68 11.43
C GLU A 91 -7.54 -2.31 10.35
N ILE A 92 -8.04 -1.48 9.44
CA ILE A 92 -8.83 -1.93 8.30
C ILE A 92 -7.91 -2.75 7.41
N LYS A 93 -8.19 -4.05 7.24
CA LYS A 93 -7.53 -4.89 6.24
C LYS A 93 -8.15 -4.59 4.88
N TRP A 94 -7.38 -3.97 3.99
CA TRP A 94 -7.82 -3.70 2.63
C TRP A 94 -7.97 -5.00 1.84
N ILE A 95 -9.17 -5.22 1.31
CA ILE A 95 -9.55 -6.38 0.48
C ILE A 95 -9.17 -6.10 -0.97
N ALA A 96 -9.51 -4.91 -1.47
CA ALA A 96 -9.31 -4.54 -2.86
C ALA A 96 -9.17 -3.02 -3.01
N ARG A 97 -8.46 -2.57 -4.06
CA ARG A 97 -8.34 -1.16 -4.43
C ARG A 97 -8.51 -1.00 -5.93
N ASN A 98 -9.35 -0.06 -6.33
CA ASN A 98 -9.50 0.42 -7.69
C ASN A 98 -8.80 1.79 -7.79
N SER A 99 -7.59 1.80 -8.34
CA SER A 99 -6.74 2.99 -8.42
C SER A 99 -7.04 3.89 -9.62
N SER A 100 -7.87 3.44 -10.56
CA SER A 100 -8.36 4.23 -11.70
C SER A 100 -9.56 5.07 -11.24
N PRO A 101 -9.54 6.41 -11.39
CA PRO A 101 -10.68 7.25 -11.04
C PRO A 101 -11.93 6.91 -11.86
N ALA A 102 -13.05 6.64 -11.20
CA ALA A 102 -14.34 6.41 -11.84
C ALA A 102 -15.49 6.86 -10.94
N GLU A 103 -16.68 7.08 -11.52
CA GLU A 103 -17.89 7.37 -10.75
C GLU A 103 -18.51 6.07 -10.18
N VAL A 104 -18.31 4.94 -10.87
CA VAL A 104 -18.86 3.64 -10.49
C VAL A 104 -17.73 2.63 -10.36
N HIS A 105 -17.69 1.93 -9.24
CA HIS A 105 -16.71 0.89 -8.97
C HIS A 105 -17.38 -0.40 -8.55
N TRP A 106 -16.83 -1.50 -9.04
CA TRP A 106 -17.27 -2.84 -8.69
C TRP A 106 -16.19 -3.60 -7.95
N PHE A 107 -16.61 -4.32 -6.92
CA PHE A 107 -15.75 -5.18 -6.10
C PHE A 107 -16.42 -6.52 -5.89
N LYS A 108 -15.79 -7.60 -6.38
CA LYS A 108 -16.15 -8.97 -6.01
C LYS A 108 -15.24 -9.42 -4.87
N PHE A 109 -15.83 -9.93 -3.78
CA PHE A 109 -15.07 -10.33 -2.61
C PHE A 109 -15.80 -11.36 -1.76
N SER A 110 -15.01 -12.16 -1.05
CA SER A 110 -15.46 -13.07 -0.01
C SER A 110 -15.09 -12.51 1.37
N VAL A 111 -16.00 -12.64 2.34
CA VAL A 111 -15.72 -12.32 3.75
C VAL A 111 -15.83 -13.62 4.55
N PRO A 112 -14.89 -13.93 5.47
CA PRO A 112 -15.03 -15.08 6.36
C PRO A 112 -16.35 -14.97 7.13
N GLU A 113 -17.11 -16.05 7.17
CA GLU A 113 -18.44 -16.10 7.81
C GLU A 113 -18.37 -15.55 9.24
N ASP A 114 -19.43 -14.83 9.63
CA ASP A 114 -19.62 -14.00 10.83
C ASP A 114 -19.35 -12.49 10.64
N HIS A 115 -20.34 -11.84 10.01
CA HIS A 115 -20.72 -10.42 10.16
C HIS A 115 -19.60 -9.43 10.51
N GLY A 116 -19.05 -8.73 9.53
CA GLY A 116 -18.10 -7.65 9.77
C GLY A 116 -18.27 -6.56 8.74
N THR A 117 -18.78 -5.41 9.17
CA THR A 117 -18.88 -4.18 8.38
C THR A 117 -17.72 -4.02 7.40
N ILE A 118 -18.01 -3.78 6.12
CA ILE A 118 -17.00 -3.35 5.14
C ILE A 118 -16.81 -1.84 5.24
N PHE A 119 -15.59 -1.42 4.94
CA PHE A 119 -15.16 -0.05 4.92
C PHE A 119 -14.86 0.33 3.50
N ILE A 120 -15.41 1.45 3.07
CA ILE A 120 -15.19 2.02 1.75
C ILE A 120 -14.41 3.30 1.96
N GLU A 121 -13.27 3.46 1.29
CA GLU A 121 -12.47 4.69 1.30
C GLU A 121 -12.41 5.25 -0.12
N ALA A 122 -12.96 6.45 -0.29
CA ALA A 122 -12.91 7.22 -1.52
C ALA A 122 -11.88 8.34 -1.44
N ASP A 123 -10.90 8.28 -2.33
CA ASP A 123 -9.91 9.34 -2.52
C ASP A 123 -10.35 10.24 -3.67
N GLY A 124 -10.73 11.48 -3.35
CA GLY A 124 -11.03 12.52 -4.33
C GLY A 124 -9.77 13.26 -4.82
N ASN A 125 -9.94 14.13 -5.81
CA ASN A 125 -8.84 14.83 -6.50
C ASN A 125 -8.05 15.86 -5.64
N LEU A 126 -8.46 16.09 -4.39
CA LEU A 126 -7.88 17.09 -3.46
C LEU A 126 -7.17 16.47 -2.25
N GLY A 127 -6.88 15.16 -2.28
CA GLY A 127 -6.13 14.49 -1.21
C GLY A 127 -6.88 14.34 0.12
N LYS A 128 -8.20 14.57 0.13
CA LYS A 128 -9.08 14.24 1.26
C LYS A 128 -9.82 12.95 0.93
N SER A 129 -9.64 11.94 1.78
CA SER A 129 -10.37 10.69 1.69
C SER A 129 -11.67 10.75 2.50
N VAL A 130 -12.75 10.20 1.96
CA VAL A 130 -14.02 9.99 2.67
C VAL A 130 -14.17 8.52 2.94
N GLN A 131 -14.51 8.16 4.18
CA GLN A 131 -14.74 6.78 4.57
C GLN A 131 -16.20 6.55 4.89
N ASP A 132 -16.75 5.47 4.36
CA ASP A 132 -18.09 4.98 4.65
C ASP A 132 -18.04 3.54 5.17
N LYS A 133 -19.10 3.14 5.88
CA LYS A 133 -19.23 1.83 6.52
C LYS A 133 -20.52 1.18 6.07
N VAL A 134 -20.42 -0.01 5.48
CA VAL A 134 -21.58 -0.76 5.02
C VAL A 134 -21.66 -2.06 5.80
N GLN A 135 -22.79 -2.27 6.48
CA GLN A 135 -23.07 -3.53 7.14
C GLN A 135 -23.47 -4.55 6.08
N LEU A 136 -22.76 -5.69 6.01
CA LEU A 136 -23.11 -6.75 5.07
C LEU A 136 -24.33 -7.54 5.60
N PRO A 137 -25.40 -7.68 4.81
CA PRO A 137 -26.50 -8.59 5.10
C PRO A 137 -26.08 -10.04 4.80
N SER A 138 -26.94 -11.02 5.12
CA SER A 138 -26.72 -12.41 4.71
C SER A 138 -26.66 -12.50 3.18
N LEU A 139 -25.70 -13.29 2.68
CA LEU A 139 -25.48 -13.48 1.26
C LEU A 139 -26.73 -14.02 0.54
N ASP A 140 -27.42 -14.99 1.14
CA ASP A 140 -28.64 -15.60 0.56
C ASP A 140 -29.83 -14.63 0.41
N GLY A 141 -29.78 -13.49 1.09
CA GLY A 141 -30.82 -12.46 1.03
C GLY A 141 -30.59 -11.39 -0.06
N LEU A 142 -29.47 -11.45 -0.78
CA LEU A 142 -29.11 -10.45 -1.79
C LEU A 142 -29.66 -10.79 -3.17
N PRO A 143 -29.97 -9.78 -4.00
CA PRO A 143 -30.29 -10.00 -5.41
C PRO A 143 -29.12 -10.68 -6.12
N ARG A 144 -29.43 -11.66 -6.98
CA ARG A 144 -28.42 -12.39 -7.76
C ARG A 144 -27.96 -11.56 -8.95
N TYR A 145 -26.64 -11.56 -9.17
CA TYR A 145 -26.00 -11.06 -10.38
C TYR A 145 -25.42 -12.26 -11.12
N ASP A 146 -26.19 -12.75 -12.09
CA ASP A 146 -25.91 -13.97 -12.83
C ASP A 146 -25.17 -13.66 -14.14
N ASN A 147 -24.33 -14.60 -14.58
CA ASN A 147 -23.65 -14.53 -15.87
C ASN A 147 -24.67 -14.69 -17.00
N ASP A 148 -24.77 -13.69 -17.87
CA ASP A 148 -25.64 -13.76 -19.05
C ASP A 148 -24.98 -14.49 -20.25
N HIS A 149 -23.72 -14.91 -20.08
CA HIS A 149 -22.85 -15.58 -21.05
C HIS A 149 -22.56 -14.78 -22.32
N GLN A 150 -22.85 -13.49 -22.32
CA GLN A 150 -22.50 -12.59 -23.41
C GLN A 150 -21.17 -11.92 -23.09
N ALA A 151 -20.42 -11.61 -24.14
CA ALA A 151 -19.18 -10.86 -24.00
C ALA A 151 -19.47 -9.37 -24.14
N PRO A 152 -18.69 -8.50 -23.47
CA PRO A 152 -18.96 -7.07 -23.44
C PRO A 152 -18.89 -6.49 -24.85
N LYS A 153 -19.92 -5.76 -25.26
CA LYS A 153 -19.95 -5.14 -26.59
C LYS A 153 -19.13 -3.86 -26.59
N ILE A 154 -17.93 -3.94 -27.18
CA ILE A 154 -17.04 -2.79 -27.34
C ILE A 154 -17.60 -1.81 -28.38
N SER A 155 -17.57 -0.53 -28.06
CA SER A 155 -17.99 0.56 -28.94
C SER A 155 -17.13 1.83 -28.74
N LYS A 156 -17.27 2.79 -29.67
CA LYS A 156 -16.63 4.12 -29.63
C LYS A 156 -15.12 4.12 -29.33
N VAL A 157 -14.41 3.13 -29.85
CA VAL A 157 -12.94 3.03 -29.74
C VAL A 157 -12.29 4.21 -30.46
N ARG A 158 -11.45 4.95 -29.75
CA ARG A 158 -10.78 6.14 -30.29
C ARG A 158 -9.46 6.42 -29.57
N VAL A 159 -8.56 7.10 -30.27
CA VAL A 159 -7.40 7.76 -29.65
C VAL A 159 -7.91 9.02 -28.98
N LEU A 160 -7.70 9.17 -27.68
CA LEU A 160 -8.07 10.36 -26.92
C LEU A 160 -6.95 11.39 -26.94
N GLU A 161 -5.70 10.93 -26.84
CA GLU A 161 -4.56 11.82 -26.71
C GLU A 161 -3.29 11.18 -27.27
N VAL A 162 -2.38 12.01 -27.77
CA VAL A 162 -1.00 11.67 -28.12
C VAL A 162 -0.12 12.80 -27.62
N GLU A 163 0.70 12.52 -26.61
CA GLU A 163 1.65 13.50 -26.10
C GLU A 163 3.04 13.21 -26.66
N ARG A 164 3.75 14.28 -27.04
CA ARG A 164 5.11 14.21 -27.57
C ARG A 164 6.06 15.02 -26.69
N GLY A 165 6.10 14.67 -25.41
CA GLY A 165 7.02 15.25 -24.42
C GLY A 165 8.41 14.61 -24.48
N LEU A 166 9.10 14.54 -23.33
CA LEU A 166 10.37 13.83 -23.21
C LEU A 166 10.25 12.34 -23.61
N PHE A 167 9.07 11.76 -23.35
CA PHE A 167 8.64 10.47 -23.85
C PHE A 167 7.36 10.65 -24.66
N VAL A 168 7.11 9.74 -25.61
CA VAL A 168 5.85 9.73 -26.36
C VAL A 168 4.89 8.77 -25.66
N SER A 169 3.66 9.24 -25.46
CA SER A 169 2.54 8.49 -24.91
C SER A 169 1.33 8.62 -25.83
N ALA A 170 0.42 7.66 -25.75
CA ALA A 170 -0.90 7.78 -26.37
C ALA A 170 -1.97 7.18 -25.46
N THR A 171 -3.09 7.88 -25.32
CA THR A 171 -4.22 7.43 -24.51
C THR A 171 -5.33 6.94 -25.42
N ILE A 172 -5.76 5.69 -25.22
CA ILE A 172 -6.84 5.04 -25.96
C ILE A 172 -8.08 4.96 -25.08
N GLY A 173 -9.25 5.27 -25.62
CA GLY A 173 -10.52 5.19 -24.90
C GLY A 173 -11.59 4.46 -25.70
N TRP A 174 -12.47 3.76 -24.99
CA TRP A 174 -13.62 3.05 -25.56
C TRP A 174 -14.72 2.87 -24.51
N GLU A 175 -15.88 2.40 -24.96
CA GLU A 175 -17.03 2.11 -24.10
C GLU A 175 -17.47 0.64 -24.26
N THR A 176 -18.06 0.09 -23.22
CA THR A 176 -18.71 -1.23 -23.19
C THR A 176 -20.14 -1.08 -22.65
N ASP A 177 -21.04 -1.97 -23.06
CA ASP A 177 -22.44 -2.00 -22.59
C ASP A 177 -22.59 -2.64 -21.20
N GLU A 178 -21.59 -3.39 -20.76
CA GLU A 178 -21.49 -3.98 -19.43
C GLU A 178 -20.10 -3.75 -18.81
N ILE A 179 -19.96 -4.03 -17.52
CA ILE A 179 -18.73 -3.76 -16.79
C ILE A 179 -17.61 -4.70 -17.22
N ALA A 180 -16.46 -4.15 -17.58
CA ALA A 180 -15.33 -4.95 -18.02
C ALA A 180 -13.99 -4.35 -17.60
N ASN A 181 -12.95 -5.17 -17.63
CA ASN A 181 -11.58 -4.71 -17.47
C ASN A 181 -11.03 -4.11 -18.77
N SER A 182 -9.83 -3.53 -18.68
CA SER A 182 -9.22 -2.79 -19.79
C SER A 182 -7.85 -3.34 -20.15
N THR A 183 -7.67 -3.74 -21.41
CA THR A 183 -6.36 -4.11 -21.98
C THR A 183 -6.25 -3.64 -23.42
N VAL A 184 -5.06 -3.21 -23.83
CA VAL A 184 -4.78 -2.81 -25.21
C VAL A 184 -3.64 -3.65 -25.77
N ASN A 185 -3.91 -4.32 -26.89
CA ASN A 185 -2.88 -4.98 -27.69
C ASN A 185 -2.43 -4.00 -28.77
N TYR A 186 -1.13 -3.81 -28.96
CA TYR A 186 -0.60 -2.83 -29.91
C TYR A 186 0.77 -3.25 -30.47
N GLY A 187 1.20 -2.58 -31.54
CA GLY A 187 2.55 -2.72 -32.08
C GLY A 187 2.69 -2.11 -33.48
N ILE A 188 3.89 -2.20 -34.06
CA ILE A 188 4.19 -1.68 -35.40
C ILE A 188 4.07 -2.84 -36.38
N ASN A 189 3.15 -2.74 -37.35
CA ASN A 189 2.83 -3.77 -38.36
C ASN A 189 2.29 -5.11 -37.81
N LYS A 190 2.38 -5.34 -36.49
CA LYS A 190 1.91 -6.54 -35.79
C LYS A 190 1.49 -6.16 -34.37
N LEU A 191 0.42 -6.78 -33.86
CA LEU A 191 -0.05 -6.66 -32.48
C LEU A 191 0.70 -7.62 -31.56
N ASN A 192 1.91 -7.25 -31.14
CA ASN A 192 2.79 -8.13 -30.35
C ASN A 192 3.15 -7.58 -28.96
N ILE A 193 2.63 -6.41 -28.59
CA ILE A 193 2.81 -5.80 -27.28
C ILE A 193 1.45 -5.71 -26.61
N VAL A 194 1.39 -6.04 -25.32
CA VAL A 194 0.17 -5.98 -24.51
C VAL A 194 0.40 -4.94 -23.42
N SER A 195 -0.53 -4.00 -23.26
CA SER A 195 -0.50 -3.05 -22.14
C SER A 195 -0.62 -3.79 -20.81
N PRO A 196 -0.24 -3.17 -19.68
CA PRO A 196 -0.68 -3.63 -18.37
C PRO A 196 -2.22 -3.79 -18.37
N ARG A 197 -2.71 -4.88 -17.77
CA ARG A 197 -4.14 -5.12 -17.59
C ARG A 197 -4.64 -4.26 -16.44
N GLU A 198 -5.61 -3.40 -16.69
CA GLU A 198 -6.31 -2.68 -15.63
C GLU A 198 -7.50 -3.52 -15.17
N SER A 199 -7.43 -4.06 -13.94
CA SER A 199 -8.45 -4.96 -13.39
C SER A 199 -9.72 -4.26 -12.93
N THR A 200 -9.73 -2.92 -12.87
CA THR A 200 -10.91 -2.14 -12.53
C THR A 200 -12.02 -2.39 -13.55
N LEU A 201 -13.19 -2.82 -13.08
CA LEU A 201 -14.36 -3.05 -13.93
C LEU A 201 -15.12 -1.74 -14.14
N VAL A 202 -15.12 -1.25 -15.38
CA VAL A 202 -15.77 0.01 -15.80
C VAL A 202 -16.50 -0.19 -17.12
N THR A 203 -17.39 0.74 -17.47
CA THR A 203 -18.02 0.81 -18.80
C THR A 203 -17.36 1.84 -19.71
N HIS A 204 -16.59 2.77 -19.13
CA HIS A 204 -15.83 3.79 -19.84
C HIS A 204 -14.34 3.56 -19.59
N HIS A 205 -13.63 3.12 -20.61
CA HIS A 205 -12.27 2.65 -20.49
C HIS A 205 -11.28 3.70 -20.98
N ARG A 206 -10.12 3.74 -20.32
CA ARG A 206 -8.99 4.57 -20.73
C ARG A 206 -7.70 3.82 -20.41
N VAL A 207 -6.82 3.69 -21.40
CA VAL A 207 -5.50 3.08 -21.21
C VAL A 207 -4.43 3.95 -21.87
N THR A 208 -3.38 4.27 -21.12
CA THR A 208 -2.23 5.04 -21.63
C THR A 208 -1.08 4.11 -22.02
N LEU A 209 -0.68 4.19 -23.28
CA LEU A 209 0.46 3.48 -23.86
C LEU A 209 1.73 4.33 -23.70
N SER A 210 2.60 3.94 -22.77
CA SER A 210 3.86 4.63 -22.49
C SER A 210 5.05 4.02 -23.26
N GLY A 211 6.07 4.84 -23.52
CA GLY A 211 7.32 4.37 -24.14
C GLY A 211 7.21 4.00 -25.62
N ILE A 212 6.18 4.50 -26.30
CA ILE A 212 6.03 4.34 -27.75
C ILE A 212 7.00 5.28 -28.50
N LYS A 213 7.30 4.97 -29.76
CA LYS A 213 8.26 5.73 -30.57
C LYS A 213 7.56 6.89 -31.28
N SER A 214 8.24 8.03 -31.40
CA SER A 214 7.76 9.20 -32.15
C SER A 214 7.69 8.92 -33.66
N SER A 215 6.78 9.58 -34.35
CA SER A 215 6.65 9.52 -35.82
C SER A 215 6.51 8.09 -36.37
N LYS A 216 5.76 7.24 -35.66
CA LYS A 216 5.42 5.89 -36.06
C LYS A 216 3.91 5.73 -36.15
N THR A 217 3.47 4.82 -37.02
CA THR A 217 2.09 4.33 -37.05
C THR A 217 2.04 3.00 -36.33
N TYR A 218 1.26 2.95 -35.27
CA TYR A 218 0.94 1.75 -34.52
C TYR A 218 -0.41 1.19 -34.97
N GLN A 219 -0.54 -0.13 -34.95
CA GLN A 219 -1.82 -0.81 -34.94
C GLN A 219 -2.18 -1.12 -33.48
N PHE A 220 -3.46 -1.03 -33.14
CA PHE A 220 -3.95 -1.41 -31.82
C PHE A 220 -5.34 -2.03 -31.89
N GLN A 221 -5.67 -2.87 -30.92
CA GLN A 221 -7.02 -3.35 -30.66
C GLN A 221 -7.23 -3.38 -29.15
N VAL A 222 -8.46 -3.14 -28.72
CA VAL A 222 -8.81 -3.16 -27.29
C VAL A 222 -9.46 -4.49 -26.95
N VAL A 223 -9.21 -4.96 -25.73
CA VAL A 223 -9.74 -6.21 -25.19
C VAL A 223 -10.41 -5.89 -23.87
N SER A 224 -11.65 -6.35 -23.74
CA SER A 224 -12.45 -6.23 -22.53
C SER A 224 -12.94 -7.60 -22.10
N GLU A 225 -12.78 -7.89 -20.83
CA GLU A 225 -13.26 -9.11 -20.18
C GLU A 225 -14.13 -8.70 -19.00
N ASP A 226 -15.34 -9.22 -18.95
CA ASP A 226 -16.34 -8.91 -17.93
C ASP A 226 -15.99 -9.55 -16.56
N LEU A 227 -16.91 -9.43 -15.60
CA LEU A 227 -16.78 -10.03 -14.27
C LEU A 227 -16.70 -11.57 -14.30
N PHE A 228 -17.27 -12.21 -15.33
CA PHE A 228 -17.43 -13.65 -15.43
C PHE A 228 -16.41 -14.32 -16.36
N GLY A 229 -15.50 -13.54 -16.94
CA GLY A 229 -14.47 -14.02 -17.84
C GLY A 229 -14.88 -14.08 -19.32
N ASN A 230 -16.06 -13.58 -19.69
CA ASN A 230 -16.48 -13.45 -21.09
C ASN A 230 -15.65 -12.34 -21.75
N LYS A 231 -15.07 -12.63 -22.92
CA LYS A 231 -14.07 -11.78 -23.58
C LYS A 231 -14.54 -11.26 -24.93
N SER A 232 -14.33 -9.99 -25.17
CA SER A 232 -14.45 -9.38 -26.49
C SER A 232 -13.16 -8.68 -26.89
N THR A 233 -12.97 -8.58 -28.20
CA THR A 233 -11.82 -7.88 -28.81
C THR A 233 -12.35 -7.04 -29.95
N SER A 234 -11.91 -5.79 -30.02
CA SER A 234 -12.31 -4.88 -31.08
C SER A 234 -11.68 -5.25 -32.42
N GLU A 235 -12.12 -4.59 -33.49
CA GLU A 235 -11.34 -4.52 -34.71
C GLU A 235 -9.99 -3.80 -34.50
N VAL A 236 -9.12 -3.85 -35.51
CA VAL A 236 -7.79 -3.23 -35.45
C VAL A 236 -7.87 -1.78 -35.93
N PHE A 237 -7.45 -0.87 -35.07
CA PHE A 237 -7.36 0.57 -35.32
C PHE A 237 -5.91 1.00 -35.55
N SER A 238 -5.74 2.20 -36.11
CA SER A 238 -4.42 2.81 -36.34
C SER A 238 -4.21 4.05 -35.47
N LEU A 239 -3.02 4.17 -34.90
CA LEU A 239 -2.57 5.29 -34.08
C LEU A 239 -1.33 5.90 -34.71
N SER A 240 -1.33 7.21 -34.99
CA SER A 240 -0.16 7.93 -35.49
C SER A 240 0.47 8.78 -34.38
N THR A 241 1.77 8.62 -34.15
CA THR A 241 2.54 9.43 -33.18
C THR A 241 3.34 10.56 -33.85
N ALA A 242 2.96 10.95 -35.07
CA ALA A 242 3.65 11.98 -35.84
C ALA A 242 3.39 13.41 -35.32
N LYS A 243 2.24 13.64 -34.70
CA LYS A 243 1.83 14.94 -34.15
C LYS A 243 1.20 14.74 -32.78
N THR A 244 1.30 15.76 -31.92
CA THR A 244 0.52 15.82 -30.69
C THR A 244 -0.95 15.90 -31.06
N PHE A 245 -1.79 15.18 -30.33
CA PHE A 245 -3.23 15.15 -30.54
C PHE A 245 -3.92 15.14 -29.18
N SER A 246 -5.04 15.84 -29.07
CA SER A 246 -5.96 15.73 -27.94
C SER A 246 -7.36 15.93 -28.48
N SER A 247 -8.27 15.00 -28.19
CA SER A 247 -9.69 15.15 -28.58
C SER A 247 -10.33 16.22 -27.71
N ALA A 248 -10.81 17.30 -28.31
CA ALA A 248 -11.47 18.41 -27.62
C ALA A 248 -12.81 18.05 -26.95
N ASP A 249 -13.30 16.82 -27.11
CA ASP A 249 -14.43 16.26 -26.35
C ASP A 249 -13.99 15.86 -24.94
N GLU A 250 -13.57 16.86 -24.17
CA GLU A 250 -13.25 16.76 -22.73
C GLU A 250 -14.51 16.86 -21.85
N GLN A 251 -15.70 16.96 -22.44
CA GLN A 251 -16.96 17.11 -21.71
C GLN A 251 -17.71 15.78 -21.54
N SER A 252 -17.19 14.96 -20.63
CA SER A 252 -17.98 14.12 -19.72
C SER A 252 -17.20 13.77 -18.44
N LEU A 253 -16.28 14.63 -18.03
CA LEU A 253 -16.16 14.93 -16.61
C LEU A 253 -16.67 16.37 -16.55
N ALA A 254 -17.86 16.57 -16.01
CA ALA A 254 -18.21 17.91 -15.55
C ALA A 254 -16.99 18.42 -14.75
N PRO A 255 -16.57 19.70 -14.92
CA PRO A 255 -15.54 20.25 -14.06
C PRO A 255 -15.93 19.88 -12.64
N ILE A 256 -15.00 19.27 -11.88
CA ILE A 256 -15.20 18.91 -10.48
C ILE A 256 -15.72 20.18 -9.83
N GLN A 257 -17.03 20.26 -9.64
CA GLN A 257 -17.59 21.33 -8.85
C GLN A 257 -16.96 21.14 -7.48
N ASP A 258 -16.60 22.24 -6.83
CA ASP A 258 -16.17 22.28 -5.44
C ASP A 258 -17.27 21.76 -4.51
N VAL A 259 -17.65 20.50 -4.64
CA VAL A 259 -18.54 19.79 -3.74
C VAL A 259 -17.62 19.07 -2.79
N ILE A 260 -17.36 19.74 -1.68
CA ILE A 260 -16.51 19.31 -0.57
C ILE A 260 -16.99 17.98 0.06
N LYS A 261 -18.14 17.43 -0.39
CA LYS A 261 -18.75 16.19 0.12
C LYS A 261 -18.83 15.13 -0.98
N ILE A 262 -17.95 14.14 -0.89
CA ILE A 262 -18.08 12.89 -1.66
C ILE A 262 -19.28 12.14 -1.08
N GLY A 263 -20.34 11.98 -1.89
CA GLY A 263 -21.47 11.12 -1.59
C GLY A 263 -21.25 9.78 -2.27
N MET A 264 -21.46 8.68 -1.55
CA MET A 264 -21.38 7.32 -2.08
C MET A 264 -22.69 6.61 -1.81
N ASP A 265 -23.16 5.86 -2.80
CA ASP A 265 -24.23 4.88 -2.67
C ASP A 265 -23.66 3.48 -2.90
N THR A 266 -24.13 2.49 -2.14
CA THR A 266 -23.62 1.11 -2.21
C THR A 266 -24.77 0.15 -2.44
N GLU A 267 -24.73 -0.56 -3.57
CA GLU A 267 -25.62 -1.66 -3.90
C GLU A 267 -24.86 -2.98 -3.74
N LEU A 268 -25.49 -3.97 -3.11
CA LEU A 268 -24.90 -5.30 -2.87
C LEU A 268 -25.68 -6.37 -3.62
N PHE A 269 -24.93 -7.29 -4.22
CA PHE A 269 -25.45 -8.44 -4.96
C PHE A 269 -24.71 -9.71 -4.51
N GLN A 270 -25.29 -10.87 -4.83
CA GLN A 270 -24.62 -12.16 -4.71
C GLN A 270 -24.25 -12.69 -6.10
N SER A 271 -23.04 -13.22 -6.23
CA SER A 271 -22.57 -13.88 -7.45
C SER A 271 -21.63 -15.04 -7.11
N ASP A 272 -21.96 -16.27 -7.53
CA ASP A 272 -21.20 -17.51 -7.26
C ASP A 272 -20.83 -17.78 -5.79
N GLY A 273 -21.69 -17.37 -4.84
CA GLY A 273 -21.39 -17.53 -3.41
C GLY A 273 -20.46 -16.44 -2.85
N GLU A 274 -20.19 -15.38 -3.60
CA GLU A 274 -19.42 -14.21 -3.17
C GLU A 274 -20.27 -12.93 -3.18
N TYR A 275 -19.83 -11.91 -2.44
CA TYR A 275 -20.44 -10.58 -2.49
C TYR A 275 -19.93 -9.83 -3.71
N LEU A 276 -20.84 -9.10 -4.35
CA LEU A 276 -20.53 -8.13 -5.39
C LEU A 276 -21.07 -6.77 -4.94
N ALA A 277 -20.18 -5.82 -4.69
CA ALA A 277 -20.54 -4.46 -4.34
C ALA A 277 -20.38 -3.52 -5.54
N LYS A 278 -21.43 -2.78 -5.85
CA LYS A 278 -21.41 -1.63 -6.76
C LYS A 278 -21.44 -0.36 -5.91
N ILE A 279 -20.40 0.45 -6.02
CA ILE A 279 -20.27 1.71 -5.28
C ILE A 279 -20.32 2.83 -6.29
N THR A 280 -21.32 3.71 -6.18
CA THR A 280 -21.49 4.87 -7.05
C THR A 280 -21.21 6.15 -6.27
N ALA A 281 -20.18 6.87 -6.69
CA ALA A 281 -19.80 8.17 -6.16
C ALA A 281 -20.42 9.28 -7.02
N ASN A 282 -20.72 10.43 -6.40
CA ASN A 282 -21.21 11.62 -7.10
C ASN A 282 -20.17 12.34 -7.97
N GLN A 283 -18.96 11.78 -8.08
CA GLN A 283 -17.83 12.28 -8.86
C GLN A 283 -16.81 11.16 -9.06
N SER A 284 -15.88 11.34 -10.00
CA SER A 284 -14.79 10.37 -10.20
C SER A 284 -13.84 10.33 -9.00
N VAL A 285 -13.68 9.14 -8.39
CA VAL A 285 -12.84 8.90 -7.21
C VAL A 285 -12.00 7.64 -7.40
N LYS A 286 -10.93 7.47 -6.62
CA LYS A 286 -10.31 6.15 -6.43
C LYS A 286 -10.96 5.49 -5.21
N LEU A 287 -11.18 4.18 -5.25
CA LEU A 287 -11.88 3.48 -4.17
C LEU A 287 -11.06 2.32 -3.59
N GLY A 288 -11.02 2.24 -2.27
CA GLY A 288 -10.55 1.10 -1.51
C GLY A 288 -11.71 0.43 -0.78
N LEU A 289 -11.75 -0.90 -0.82
CA LEU A 289 -12.64 -1.73 -0.01
C LEU A 289 -11.82 -2.46 1.03
N GLY A 290 -12.23 -2.39 2.29
CA GLY A 290 -11.58 -3.08 3.40
C GLY A 290 -12.58 -3.70 4.36
N SER A 291 -12.09 -4.57 5.22
CA SER A 291 -12.85 -5.14 6.34
C SER A 291 -12.01 -5.06 7.61
N ILE A 292 -12.65 -4.96 8.76
CA ILE A 292 -11.98 -5.26 10.02
C ILE A 292 -12.13 -6.77 10.24
N PRO A 293 -11.04 -7.55 10.35
CA PRO A 293 -11.14 -8.94 10.76
C PRO A 293 -11.83 -9.02 12.13
N ASN A 294 -12.80 -9.91 12.31
CA ASN A 294 -13.37 -10.21 13.62
C ASN A 294 -12.39 -11.04 14.49
N THR A 295 -11.11 -10.68 14.47
CA THR A 295 -10.09 -11.17 15.40
C THR A 295 -9.98 -10.22 16.59
N PHE A 296 -11.13 -9.95 17.22
CA PHE A 296 -11.21 -9.74 18.65
C PHE A 296 -12.25 -10.71 19.23
N ARG A 297 -12.10 -12.00 18.92
CA ARG A 297 -12.17 -12.92 20.05
C ARG A 297 -11.02 -12.49 20.96
N ASN A 298 -11.32 -12.21 22.24
CA ASN A 298 -10.31 -12.26 23.30
C ASN A 298 -9.31 -13.36 22.94
N PRO A 299 -7.99 -13.19 23.17
CA PRO A 299 -7.05 -14.28 22.98
C PRO A 299 -7.42 -15.40 23.98
N THR A 300 -8.38 -16.24 23.61
CA THR A 300 -8.40 -17.64 23.98
C THR A 300 -7.16 -18.20 23.32
N TYR A 301 -6.12 -18.30 24.16
CA TYR A 301 -5.17 -19.38 24.19
C TYR A 301 -5.17 -20.20 22.89
N VAL A 302 -4.16 -19.97 22.06
CA VAL A 302 -3.65 -21.07 21.24
C VAL A 302 -3.03 -22.03 22.25
N GLU A 303 -3.71 -23.14 22.49
CA GLU A 303 -3.13 -24.29 23.20
C GLU A 303 -1.94 -24.81 22.39
N ASP A 304 -0.79 -24.78 23.07
CA ASP A 304 0.40 -25.60 22.95
C ASP A 304 0.92 -25.97 21.55
N VAL A 305 1.97 -25.25 21.13
CA VAL A 305 3.15 -25.91 20.56
C VAL A 305 4.37 -25.57 21.41
N ASN A 306 4.72 -26.53 22.24
CA ASN A 306 5.96 -26.73 23.00
C ASN A 306 6.45 -25.59 23.90
N THR A 307 6.13 -25.77 25.18
CA THR A 307 7.14 -25.86 26.24
C THR A 307 8.49 -26.40 25.72
N SER A 308 9.46 -25.51 25.55
CA SER A 308 10.85 -25.85 25.80
C SER A 308 11.50 -24.65 26.47
N GLU A 309 12.24 -24.90 27.55
CA GLU A 309 12.93 -23.95 28.41
C GLU A 309 14.13 -23.26 27.71
N ASP A 310 14.03 -22.95 26.41
CA ASP A 310 15.21 -22.64 25.59
C ASP A 310 14.99 -21.50 24.56
N ILE A 311 14.11 -20.53 24.84
CA ILE A 311 14.04 -19.31 24.02
C ILE A 311 15.23 -18.40 24.39
N LYS A 312 16.38 -18.66 23.75
CA LYS A 312 17.63 -17.87 23.90
C LYS A 312 17.60 -16.54 23.13
N HIS A 313 16.53 -16.21 22.40
CA HIS A 313 16.46 -15.01 21.57
C HIS A 313 15.03 -14.45 21.47
N VAL A 314 14.89 -13.13 21.36
CA VAL A 314 13.59 -12.45 21.21
C VAL A 314 12.88 -12.86 19.91
N LEU A 315 11.54 -12.83 19.91
CA LEU A 315 10.75 -13.08 18.71
C LEU A 315 11.03 -11.99 17.68
N ILE A 316 11.43 -12.40 16.48
CA ILE A 316 11.74 -11.50 15.36
C ILE A 316 10.66 -11.57 14.28
N TYR A 317 10.54 -10.50 13.50
CA TYR A 317 9.65 -10.46 12.35
C TYR A 317 9.97 -11.55 11.33
N ASN A 318 8.94 -12.03 10.64
CA ASN A 318 9.10 -12.98 9.54
C ASN A 318 9.71 -12.31 8.29
N GLU A 319 10.11 -13.15 7.34
CA GLU A 319 10.83 -12.73 6.13
C GLU A 319 10.05 -11.70 5.29
N LEU A 320 8.74 -11.90 5.08
CA LEU A 320 7.90 -10.96 4.34
C LEU A 320 7.88 -9.57 5.00
N ASN A 321 7.78 -9.54 6.32
CA ASN A 321 7.72 -8.28 7.05
C ASN A 321 9.06 -7.54 6.99
N LEU A 322 10.18 -8.25 7.24
CA LEU A 322 11.53 -7.68 7.19
C LEU A 322 11.94 -7.15 5.81
N ASN A 323 11.45 -7.77 4.74
CA ASN A 323 11.89 -7.45 3.38
C ASN A 323 10.98 -6.44 2.65
N ILE A 324 9.73 -6.28 3.09
CA ILE A 324 8.73 -5.46 2.38
C ILE A 324 7.92 -4.59 3.35
N LEU A 325 7.17 -5.20 4.27
CA LEU A 325 6.14 -4.48 5.04
C LEU A 325 6.73 -3.42 5.97
N ILE A 326 7.84 -3.74 6.64
CA ILE A 326 8.47 -2.79 7.56
C ILE A 326 9.01 -1.56 6.83
N CYS A 327 9.52 -1.74 5.62
CA CYS A 327 10.04 -0.65 4.79
C CYS A 327 8.94 0.36 4.48
N TYR A 328 7.74 -0.13 4.15
CA TYR A 328 6.60 0.72 3.86
C TYR A 328 6.08 1.49 5.06
N SER A 329 6.29 0.99 6.28
CA SER A 329 5.84 1.69 7.49
C SER A 329 6.47 3.10 7.61
N CYS A 330 7.72 3.24 7.13
CA CYS A 330 8.48 4.50 7.06
C CYS A 330 8.52 5.12 5.66
N HIS A 331 8.61 4.31 4.59
CA HIS A 331 8.75 4.77 3.20
C HIS A 331 7.42 4.72 2.42
N ARG A 332 6.36 5.25 3.03
CA ARG A 332 4.98 5.19 2.50
C ARG A 332 4.84 5.71 1.07
N LYS A 333 5.61 6.73 0.68
CA LYS A 333 5.55 7.32 -0.68
C LYS A 333 5.86 6.33 -1.82
N TYR A 334 6.60 5.27 -1.52
CA TYR A 334 6.98 4.24 -2.50
C TYR A 334 5.96 3.09 -2.56
N GLN A 335 4.87 3.12 -1.80
CA GLN A 335 3.75 2.19 -2.02
C GLN A 335 3.01 2.51 -3.32
N GLU A 336 3.06 3.76 -3.78
CA GLU A 336 2.21 4.27 -4.86
C GLU A 336 2.98 4.63 -6.14
N SER A 337 4.30 4.83 -6.04
CA SER A 337 5.14 5.12 -7.21
C SER A 337 6.54 4.51 -7.04
N MET A 338 6.83 3.49 -7.85
CA MET A 338 8.15 2.87 -7.91
C MET A 338 8.58 2.70 -9.35
N SER A 339 9.89 2.83 -9.57
CA SER A 339 10.52 2.49 -10.85
C SER A 339 10.43 0.99 -11.17
N HIS A 340 10.19 0.13 -10.16
CA HIS A 340 9.99 -1.31 -10.32
C HIS A 340 9.06 -1.89 -9.22
N PRO A 341 8.14 -2.82 -9.53
CA PRO A 341 7.28 -3.46 -8.53
C PRO A 341 8.06 -4.41 -7.61
N VAL A 342 7.62 -4.50 -6.35
CA VAL A 342 8.07 -5.48 -5.34
C VAL A 342 6.87 -6.25 -4.81
N ASP A 343 7.08 -7.34 -4.09
CA ASP A 343 6.04 -8.33 -3.74
C ASP A 343 5.41 -8.99 -4.98
N VAL A 344 6.23 -9.21 -6.00
CA VAL A 344 5.80 -9.82 -7.26
C VAL A 344 6.73 -10.96 -7.66
N TYR A 345 6.19 -11.94 -8.37
CA TYR A 345 7.01 -13.00 -8.97
C TYR A 345 7.79 -12.48 -10.17
N PRO A 346 9.02 -12.97 -10.40
CA PRO A 346 9.73 -12.81 -11.66
C PRO A 346 8.85 -13.25 -12.84
N LYS A 347 9.02 -12.62 -14.00
CA LYS A 347 8.29 -13.03 -15.21
C LYS A 347 8.62 -14.49 -15.56
N ARG A 348 7.67 -15.22 -16.16
CA ARG A 348 7.88 -16.62 -16.57
C ARG A 348 9.14 -16.75 -17.45
N GLY A 349 10.07 -17.62 -17.04
CA GLY A 349 11.35 -17.84 -17.74
C GLY A 349 12.48 -16.87 -17.35
N MET A 350 12.21 -15.88 -16.50
CA MET A 350 13.22 -15.00 -15.93
C MET A 350 13.97 -15.71 -14.80
N VAL A 351 15.29 -15.76 -14.89
CA VAL A 351 16.16 -16.28 -13.82
C VAL A 351 16.75 -15.10 -13.08
N ILE A 352 16.38 -14.95 -11.80
CA ILE A 352 16.94 -13.93 -10.92
C ILE A 352 18.33 -14.41 -10.46
N PRO A 353 19.40 -13.63 -10.66
CA PRO A 353 20.71 -14.01 -10.18
C PRO A 353 20.75 -14.11 -8.64
N PRO A 354 21.52 -15.04 -8.05
CA PRO A 354 21.53 -15.28 -6.61
C PRO A 354 21.91 -14.06 -5.75
N GLU A 355 22.62 -13.08 -6.32
CA GLU A 355 22.98 -11.85 -5.62
C GLU A 355 21.80 -10.88 -5.40
N TYR A 356 20.66 -11.10 -6.07
CA TYR A 356 19.42 -10.37 -5.84
C TYR A 356 18.55 -11.19 -4.90
N THR A 357 18.56 -10.84 -3.60
CA THR A 357 17.80 -11.57 -2.59
C THR A 357 16.30 -11.57 -2.91
N THR A 358 15.68 -12.74 -2.89
CA THR A 358 14.23 -12.93 -3.05
C THR A 358 13.67 -13.59 -1.79
N LEU A 359 12.35 -13.55 -1.61
CA LEU A 359 11.71 -14.35 -0.56
C LEU A 359 11.91 -15.84 -0.83
N ALA A 360 11.72 -16.68 0.19
CA ALA A 360 11.76 -18.15 0.04
C ALA A 360 10.83 -18.70 -1.07
N ASP A 361 9.73 -17.99 -1.37
CA ASP A 361 8.81 -18.35 -2.45
C ASP A 361 9.22 -17.80 -3.84
N GLY A 362 10.32 -17.06 -3.93
CA GLY A 362 10.89 -16.52 -5.17
C GLY A 362 10.40 -15.12 -5.54
N ARG A 363 9.59 -14.45 -4.72
CA ARG A 363 9.16 -13.07 -4.99
C ARG A 363 10.29 -12.05 -4.81
N ILE A 364 10.26 -11.02 -5.66
CA ILE A 364 11.18 -9.87 -5.61
C ILE A 364 10.73 -8.93 -4.49
N THR A 365 11.69 -8.39 -3.73
CA THR A 365 11.45 -7.53 -2.56
C THR A 365 12.18 -6.19 -2.70
N CYS A 366 11.99 -5.27 -1.75
CA CYS A 366 12.81 -4.06 -1.67
C CYS A 366 14.31 -4.41 -1.55
N MET A 367 14.60 -5.49 -0.82
CA MET A 367 15.95 -5.97 -0.57
C MET A 367 16.62 -6.65 -1.77
N SER A 368 15.86 -6.98 -2.81
CA SER A 368 16.45 -7.43 -4.08
C SER A 368 17.33 -6.35 -4.71
N CYS A 369 17.09 -5.07 -4.40
CA CYS A 369 17.83 -3.94 -4.97
C CYS A 369 18.52 -3.08 -3.92
N HIS A 370 18.03 -3.09 -2.67
CA HIS A 370 18.52 -2.24 -1.58
C HIS A 370 19.13 -3.05 -0.42
N GLN A 371 20.13 -2.47 0.23
CA GLN A 371 20.67 -2.95 1.50
C GLN A 371 19.96 -2.28 2.68
N ARG A 372 19.68 -3.08 3.74
CA ARG A 372 18.82 -2.71 4.86
C ARG A 372 19.51 -1.94 5.99
N HIS A 373 20.83 -2.04 6.11
CA HIS A 373 21.62 -1.33 7.14
C HIS A 373 22.41 -0.18 6.53
N ALA A 374 23.33 -0.49 5.62
CA ALA A 374 24.12 0.50 4.91
C ALA A 374 24.54 -0.06 3.54
N SER A 375 25.19 0.77 2.71
CA SER A 375 25.91 0.36 1.49
C SER A 375 26.96 1.43 1.15
N ASN A 376 27.94 1.08 0.31
CA ASN A 376 28.84 2.06 -0.30
C ASN A 376 28.24 2.80 -1.50
N LEU A 377 26.99 2.49 -1.85
CA LEU A 377 26.30 3.02 -3.01
C LEU A 377 25.10 3.88 -2.59
N ASP A 378 24.89 4.97 -3.32
CA ASP A 378 23.79 5.91 -3.08
C ASP A 378 22.43 5.19 -3.10
N ASN A 379 21.47 5.67 -2.30
CA ASN A 379 20.18 5.03 -2.04
C ASN A 379 20.29 3.59 -1.50
N ARG A 380 21.47 3.23 -0.96
CA ARG A 380 21.80 1.89 -0.48
C ARG A 380 21.57 0.79 -1.49
N LEU A 381 21.91 1.03 -2.75
CA LEU A 381 21.73 0.03 -3.81
C LEU A 381 22.76 -1.09 -3.70
N ILE A 382 22.45 -2.25 -4.30
CA ILE A 382 23.36 -3.39 -4.41
C ILE A 382 24.25 -3.35 -5.68
N LYS A 383 23.97 -2.46 -6.63
CA LYS A 383 24.81 -2.22 -7.83
C LYS A 383 24.99 -0.72 -8.08
N ALA A 384 26.10 -0.35 -8.72
CA ALA A 384 26.56 1.03 -8.80
C ALA A 384 25.72 1.92 -9.73
N SER A 385 24.88 1.32 -10.58
CA SER A 385 23.97 2.07 -11.45
C SER A 385 22.64 1.38 -11.66
N ASN A 386 21.61 2.17 -11.97
CA ASN A 386 20.29 1.66 -12.37
C ASN A 386 20.38 0.73 -13.60
N ARG A 387 21.32 1.00 -14.53
CA ARG A 387 21.55 0.15 -15.70
C ARG A 387 22.04 -1.24 -15.30
N GLU A 388 22.96 -1.32 -14.35
CA GLU A 388 23.47 -2.60 -13.86
C GLU A 388 22.40 -3.36 -13.06
N LEU A 389 21.61 -2.66 -12.23
CA LEU A 389 20.46 -3.25 -11.54
C LEU A 389 19.49 -3.89 -12.53
N CYS A 390 19.05 -3.15 -13.54
CA CYS A 390 18.11 -3.63 -14.54
C CYS A 390 18.68 -4.82 -15.34
N ARG A 391 19.95 -4.75 -15.78
CA ARG A 391 20.56 -5.80 -16.61
C ARG A 391 20.87 -7.08 -15.85
N GLY A 392 20.95 -7.05 -14.51
CA GLY A 392 21.11 -8.27 -13.72
C GLY A 392 20.00 -9.29 -13.99
N CYS A 393 18.75 -8.83 -14.01
CA CYS A 393 17.57 -9.67 -14.24
C CYS A 393 17.04 -9.61 -15.69
N HIS A 394 17.44 -8.60 -16.46
CA HIS A 394 17.01 -8.41 -17.85
C HIS A 394 18.18 -8.46 -18.84
N LYS A 395 18.82 -9.62 -18.94
CA LYS A 395 20.04 -9.82 -19.75
C LYS A 395 19.83 -9.59 -21.25
N ASP A 396 18.60 -9.79 -21.74
CA ASP A 396 18.23 -9.64 -23.15
C ASP A 396 17.95 -8.18 -23.56
N MET A 397 17.94 -7.25 -22.59
CA MET A 397 17.87 -5.82 -22.84
C MET A 397 19.29 -5.27 -23.09
N ALA A 398 19.79 -5.51 -24.31
CA ALA A 398 21.02 -4.92 -24.84
C ALA A 398 20.75 -3.69 -25.69
#